data_AF-A0A2M8W0Y3-F1
#
_entry.id   AF-A0A2M8W0Y3-F1
#
_cell.length_a   1.000
_cell.length_b   1.000
_cell.length_c   1.000
_cell.angle_alpha   90.00
_cell.angle_beta   90.00
_cell.angle_gamma   90.00
#
_symmetry.space_group_name_H-M   'P 1'
#
loop_
_entity.id
_entity.type
_entity.pdbx_description
1 polymer ?
#
loop_
_entity_poly.entity_id
_entity_poly.type
_entity_poly.pdbx_seq_one_letter_code
_entity_poly.pdbx_strand_id
1 'polypeptide(L)'
;MGARDVGQFGNDTALDFAAEVKTFADVCAVIEDDSKFAPDLDADDASIALAACEMLATAIGRAPEDLPEMTTLGDEGVTPALLETATGLIIHIRSNSELAALWQESEENDAWQASLDGLLARLDQSKPFKAPAKKAKQEELPEDFIGYCYICYGMVTERDGLLFEYDDPEGGSLSNYPHRKCIEDQITEPGPYWNDDGSPTPVTRKQLMRGLGYEI
;
A
#
# COMPACT_ATOMS: atom_id res chain seq x y z
N MET A 1 6.28 15.62 0.07
CA MET A 1 5.03 15.49 -0.70
C MET A 1 4.62 14.04 -0.53
N GLY A 2 3.76 13.79 0.45
CA GLY A 2 3.32 12.45 0.83
C GLY A 2 2.23 11.94 -0.09
N ALA A 3 2.07 10.62 -0.14
CA ALA A 3 0.94 9.99 -0.82
C ALA A 3 -0.37 10.58 -0.24
N ARG A 4 -1.35 10.81 -1.10
CA ARG A 4 -2.71 11.20 -0.73
C ARG A 4 -3.63 10.11 -1.24
N ASP A 5 -4.24 9.37 -0.33
CA ASP A 5 -5.31 8.42 -0.62
C ASP A 5 -6.55 8.80 0.18
N VAL A 6 -7.71 8.35 -0.29
CA VAL A 6 -9.04 8.65 0.26
C VAL A 6 -9.24 8.03 1.66
N GLY A 7 -8.46 7.01 1.99
CA GLY A 7 -8.44 6.36 3.31
C GLY A 7 -7.73 7.19 4.39
N GLN A 8 -8.07 6.95 5.66
CA GLN A 8 -7.49 7.71 6.79
C GLN A 8 -5.99 7.46 7.02
N PHE A 9 -5.44 6.40 6.42
CA PHE A 9 -4.01 6.11 6.38
C PHE A 9 -3.37 6.49 5.04
N GLY A 10 -4.09 7.24 4.22
CA GLY A 10 -3.62 7.75 2.94
C GLY A 10 -2.72 8.97 3.04
N ASN A 11 -2.28 9.36 4.24
CA ASN A 11 -1.40 10.49 4.50
C ASN A 11 -0.19 10.00 5.32
N ASP A 12 1.02 10.41 4.95
CA ASP A 12 2.27 10.12 5.69
C ASP A 12 2.14 10.47 7.18
N THR A 13 1.53 11.62 7.52
CA THR A 13 1.32 12.02 8.93
C THR A 13 0.46 11.02 9.71
N ALA A 14 -0.58 10.48 9.06
CA ALA A 14 -1.44 9.48 9.68
C ALA A 14 -0.72 8.14 9.84
N LEU A 15 0.13 7.75 8.89
CA LEU A 15 0.96 6.55 8.94
C LEU A 15 2.05 6.65 10.03
N ASP A 16 2.68 7.81 10.16
CA ASP A 16 3.67 8.09 11.21
C ASP A 16 3.04 7.97 12.60
N PHE A 17 1.88 8.59 12.82
CA PHE A 17 1.12 8.42 14.06
C PHE A 17 0.81 6.94 14.34
N ALA A 18 0.32 6.23 13.33
CA ALA A 18 0.03 4.80 13.40
C ALA A 18 1.24 3.96 13.85
N ALA A 19 2.42 4.29 13.36
CA ALA A 19 3.68 3.64 13.72
C ALA A 19 4.18 4.02 15.12
N GLU A 20 3.84 5.21 15.62
CA GLU A 20 4.22 5.69 16.95
C GLU A 20 3.32 5.19 18.08
N VAL A 21 2.06 4.84 17.78
CA VAL A 21 1.10 4.29 18.75
C VAL A 21 1.60 2.96 19.31
N LYS A 22 1.73 2.89 20.64
CA LYS A 22 2.19 1.69 21.35
C LYS A 22 1.06 1.00 22.12
N THR A 23 0.08 1.78 22.54
CA THR A 23 -1.01 1.32 23.40
C THR A 23 -2.33 1.93 22.96
N PHE A 24 -3.44 1.29 23.34
CA PHE A 24 -4.77 1.83 23.08
C PHE A 24 -5.01 3.17 23.83
N ALA A 25 -4.31 3.39 24.95
CA ALA A 25 -4.37 4.66 25.67
C ALA A 25 -3.82 5.85 24.84
N ASP A 26 -2.83 5.62 23.97
CA ASP A 26 -2.31 6.65 23.07
C ASP A 26 -3.38 7.09 22.06
N VAL A 27 -4.21 6.13 21.59
CA VAL A 27 -5.36 6.40 20.72
C VAL A 27 -6.43 7.20 21.46
N CYS A 28 -6.80 6.78 22.68
CA CYS A 28 -7.78 7.51 23.49
C CYS A 28 -7.34 8.95 23.75
N ALA A 29 -6.05 9.17 24.07
CA ALA A 29 -5.52 10.50 24.37
C ALA A 29 -5.68 11.47 23.19
N VAL A 30 -5.55 10.99 21.95
CA VAL A 30 -5.78 11.82 20.75
C VAL A 30 -7.26 12.15 20.56
N ILE A 31 -8.15 11.17 20.76
CA ILE A 31 -9.60 11.37 20.57
C ILE A 31 -10.17 12.31 21.64
N GLU A 32 -9.66 12.23 22.87
CA GLU A 32 -10.11 13.01 24.02
C GLU A 32 -9.42 14.37 24.13
N ASP A 33 -8.49 14.71 23.23
CA ASP A 33 -7.83 16.01 23.21
C ASP A 33 -8.78 17.08 22.65
N ASP A 34 -9.29 17.95 23.54
CA ASP A 34 -10.16 19.07 23.21
C ASP A 34 -9.57 20.00 22.13
N SER A 35 -8.24 20.07 21.99
CA SER A 35 -7.60 20.88 20.95
C SER A 35 -7.99 20.42 19.53
N LYS A 36 -8.38 19.14 19.37
CA LYS A 36 -8.86 18.59 18.11
C LYS A 36 -10.25 19.09 17.70
N PHE A 37 -10.94 19.84 18.56
CA PHE A 37 -12.17 20.56 18.25
C PHE A 37 -11.96 22.04 17.94
N ALA A 38 -10.71 22.47 17.69
CA ALA A 38 -10.43 23.84 17.26
C ALA A 38 -11.13 24.18 15.93
N PRO A 39 -11.66 25.41 15.75
CA PRO A 39 -12.44 25.80 14.56
C PRO A 39 -11.62 25.83 13.26
N ASP A 40 -10.30 25.99 13.36
CA ASP A 40 -9.36 26.02 12.24
C ASP A 40 -8.33 24.90 12.43
N LEU A 41 -8.80 23.66 12.58
CA LEU A 41 -7.92 22.52 12.79
C LEU A 41 -7.04 22.28 11.55
N ASP A 42 -5.72 22.24 11.76
CA ASP A 42 -4.73 21.99 10.72
C ASP A 42 -4.92 20.60 10.07
N ALA A 43 -4.54 20.48 8.81
CA ALA A 43 -4.73 19.26 8.04
C ALA A 43 -3.99 18.04 8.62
N ASP A 44 -2.82 18.23 9.21
CA ASP A 44 -2.03 17.18 9.86
C ASP A 44 -2.72 16.70 11.14
N ASP A 45 -3.17 17.64 11.98
CA ASP A 45 -3.90 17.33 13.21
C ASP A 45 -5.24 16.63 12.94
N ALA A 46 -5.96 17.06 11.89
CA ALA A 46 -7.16 16.41 11.42
C ALA A 46 -6.89 14.98 10.94
N SER A 47 -5.79 14.77 10.21
CA SER A 47 -5.39 13.44 9.73
C SER A 47 -5.08 12.49 10.88
N ILE A 48 -4.34 12.95 11.90
CA ILE A 48 -4.02 12.18 13.11
C ILE A 48 -5.30 11.79 13.86
N ALA A 49 -6.23 12.74 14.05
CA ALA A 49 -7.49 12.49 14.72
C ALA A 49 -8.37 11.46 14.00
N LEU A 50 -8.45 11.52 12.66
CA LEU A 50 -9.18 10.53 11.87
C LEU A 50 -8.52 9.15 11.93
N ALA A 51 -7.19 9.08 11.89
CA ALA A 51 -6.44 7.83 12.07
C ALA A 51 -6.69 7.21 13.45
N ALA A 52 -6.74 8.00 14.51
CA ALA A 52 -7.09 7.51 15.85
C ALA A 52 -8.53 6.95 15.90
N CYS A 53 -9.50 7.61 15.26
CA CYS A 53 -10.87 7.11 15.15
C CYS A 53 -10.94 5.79 14.37
N GLU A 54 -10.13 5.64 13.34
CA GLU A 54 -9.98 4.43 12.53
C GLU A 54 -9.43 3.25 13.35
N MET A 55 -8.43 3.53 14.20
CA MET A 55 -7.89 2.56 15.15
C MET A 55 -8.91 2.18 16.23
N LEU A 56 -9.73 3.12 16.70
CA LEU A 56 -10.85 2.84 17.62
C LEU A 56 -11.89 1.91 16.98
N ALA A 57 -12.29 2.17 15.74
CA ALA A 57 -13.19 1.29 14.99
C ALA A 57 -12.58 -0.13 14.82
N THR A 58 -11.27 -0.21 14.59
CA THR A 58 -10.53 -1.47 14.52
C THR A 58 -10.53 -2.22 15.85
N ALA A 59 -10.29 -1.54 16.98
CA ALA A 59 -10.26 -2.13 18.31
C ALA A 59 -11.60 -2.80 18.67
N ILE A 60 -12.73 -2.22 18.25
CA ILE A 60 -14.07 -2.83 18.45
C ILE A 60 -14.42 -3.92 17.41
N GLY A 61 -13.43 -4.42 16.67
CA GLY A 61 -13.59 -5.49 15.67
C GLY A 61 -14.20 -5.02 14.35
N ARG A 62 -14.17 -3.71 14.07
CA ARG A 62 -14.79 -3.08 12.89
C ARG A 62 -13.76 -2.34 12.04
N ALA A 63 -12.68 -3.05 11.73
CA ALA A 63 -11.58 -2.56 10.91
C ALA A 63 -12.01 -2.20 9.47
N PRO A 64 -11.32 -1.25 8.83
CA PRO A 64 -11.49 -0.98 7.40
C PRO A 64 -10.86 -2.11 6.56
N GLU A 65 -11.09 -2.08 5.25
CA GLU A 65 -10.49 -3.04 4.31
C GLU A 65 -8.97 -2.83 4.19
N ASP A 66 -8.54 -1.57 4.18
CA ASP A 66 -7.15 -1.15 3.96
C ASP A 66 -6.47 -0.73 5.27
N LEU A 67 -6.65 -1.51 6.34
CA LEU A 67 -5.91 -1.28 7.57
C LEU A 67 -4.43 -1.65 7.34
N PRO A 68 -3.46 -0.75 7.57
CA PRO A 68 -2.05 -1.09 7.49
C PRO A 68 -1.70 -2.23 8.48
N GLU A 69 -0.62 -2.98 8.20
CA GLU A 69 -0.11 -3.99 9.13
C GLU A 69 0.35 -3.31 10.42
N MET A 70 -0.57 -3.16 11.38
CA MET A 70 -0.32 -2.52 12.65
C MET A 70 -0.48 -3.50 13.80
N THR A 71 0.14 -3.17 14.92
CA THR A 71 -0.02 -3.87 16.19
C THR A 71 -1.51 -3.98 16.52
N THR A 72 -2.00 -5.19 16.78
CA THR A 72 -3.38 -5.38 17.22
C THR A 72 -3.56 -4.69 18.57
N LEU A 73 -4.25 -3.55 18.57
CA LEU A 73 -4.66 -2.89 19.80
C LEU A 73 -5.84 -3.65 20.40
N GLY A 74 -5.78 -3.93 21.71
CA GLY A 74 -6.92 -4.47 22.44
C GLY A 74 -8.04 -3.44 22.56
N ASP A 75 -9.26 -3.90 22.88
CA ASP A 75 -10.43 -3.05 23.14
C ASP A 75 -10.53 -2.58 24.60
N GLU A 76 -9.50 -2.86 25.40
CA GLU A 76 -9.39 -2.45 26.80
C GLU A 76 -9.38 -0.92 26.92
N GLY A 77 -10.55 -0.33 27.16
CA GLY A 77 -10.73 1.12 27.32
C GLY A 77 -11.81 1.73 26.43
N VAL A 78 -12.43 0.96 25.53
CA VAL A 78 -13.57 1.45 24.74
C VAL A 78 -14.75 1.72 25.65
N THR A 79 -15.25 2.96 25.64
CA THR A 79 -16.46 3.37 26.35
C THR A 79 -17.47 3.99 25.38
N PRO A 80 -18.78 3.98 25.72
CA PRO A 80 -19.78 4.70 24.93
C PRO A 80 -19.46 6.19 24.77
N ALA A 81 -18.93 6.83 25.82
CA ALA A 81 -18.51 8.23 25.78
C ALA A 81 -17.37 8.46 24.78
N LEU A 82 -16.37 7.57 24.73
CA LEU A 82 -15.29 7.65 23.75
C LEU A 82 -15.80 7.51 22.31
N LEU A 83 -16.75 6.62 22.06
CA LEU A 83 -17.39 6.46 20.74
C LEU A 83 -18.19 7.72 20.34
N GLU A 84 -18.88 8.35 21.30
CA GLU A 84 -19.57 9.63 21.07
C GLU A 84 -18.58 10.76 20.77
N THR A 85 -17.48 10.87 21.51
CA THR A 85 -16.42 11.86 21.26
C THR A 85 -15.80 11.66 19.88
N ALA A 86 -15.44 10.42 19.51
CA ALA A 86 -14.90 10.11 18.19
C ALA A 86 -15.89 10.47 17.05
N THR A 87 -17.18 10.16 17.24
CA THR A 87 -18.24 10.53 16.30
C THR A 87 -18.33 12.04 16.13
N GLY A 88 -18.32 12.79 17.24
CA GLY A 88 -18.31 14.25 17.24
C GLY A 88 -17.09 14.82 16.54
N LEU A 89 -15.92 14.24 16.78
CA LEU A 89 -14.65 14.65 16.19
C LEU A 89 -14.66 14.49 14.67
N ILE A 90 -15.15 13.37 14.14
CA ILE A 90 -15.28 13.16 12.69
C ILE A 90 -16.22 14.20 12.06
N ILE A 91 -17.36 14.47 12.69
CA ILE A 91 -18.33 15.48 12.22
C ILE A 91 -17.72 16.88 12.23
N HIS A 92 -16.94 17.19 13.27
CA HIS A 92 -16.21 18.45 13.40
C HIS A 92 -15.18 18.60 12.28
N ILE A 93 -14.29 17.61 12.11
CA ILE A 93 -13.24 17.62 11.08
C ILE A 93 -13.85 17.78 9.68
N ARG A 94 -14.95 17.07 9.39
CA ARG A 94 -15.68 17.16 8.12
C ARG A 94 -16.10 18.58 7.75
N SER A 95 -16.32 19.44 8.75
CA SER A 95 -16.91 20.77 8.56
C SER A 95 -15.97 21.93 8.91
N ASN A 96 -15.01 21.72 9.82
CA ASN A 96 -14.20 22.76 10.48
C ASN A 96 -12.71 22.34 10.54
N SER A 97 -12.13 21.95 9.41
CA SER A 97 -10.70 21.68 9.31
C SER A 97 -10.14 22.15 7.97
N GLU A 98 -8.84 22.46 7.95
CA GLU A 98 -8.09 22.69 6.72
C GLU A 98 -8.15 21.46 5.81
N LEU A 99 -8.12 20.24 6.38
CA LEU A 99 -8.25 19.00 5.62
C LEU A 99 -9.56 18.96 4.82
N ALA A 100 -10.67 19.38 5.42
CA ALA A 100 -11.96 19.45 4.72
C ALA A 100 -11.92 20.46 3.57
N ALA A 101 -11.30 21.62 3.76
CA ALA A 101 -11.15 22.61 2.70
C ALA A 101 -10.30 22.06 1.54
N LEU A 102 -9.19 21.37 1.84
CA LEU A 102 -8.34 20.73 0.83
C LEU A 102 -9.11 19.69 0.00
N TRP A 103 -9.94 18.87 0.64
CA TRP A 103 -10.75 17.87 -0.08
C TRP A 103 -11.90 18.50 -0.86
N GLN A 104 -12.52 19.58 -0.38
CA GLN A 104 -13.57 20.30 -1.12
C GLN A 104 -13.07 20.84 -2.48
N GLU A 105 -11.78 21.16 -2.59
CA GLU A 105 -11.14 21.61 -3.83
C GLU A 105 -10.72 20.44 -4.74
N SER A 106 -10.81 19.18 -4.28
CA SER A 106 -10.41 17.97 -5.01
C SER A 106 -11.56 17.35 -5.78
N GLU A 107 -11.26 16.72 -6.93
CA GLU A 107 -12.22 15.89 -7.69
C GLU A 107 -12.67 14.65 -6.91
N GLU A 108 -11.91 14.25 -5.89
CA GLU A 108 -12.19 13.09 -5.05
C GLU A 108 -12.92 13.43 -3.74
N ASN A 109 -13.42 14.66 -3.57
CA ASN A 109 -14.17 15.07 -2.38
C ASN A 109 -15.27 14.06 -2.01
N ASP A 110 -16.08 13.65 -2.99
CA ASP A 110 -17.20 12.73 -2.75
C ASP A 110 -16.73 11.37 -2.21
N ALA A 111 -15.57 10.90 -2.67
CA ALA A 111 -14.97 9.66 -2.18
C ALA A 111 -14.47 9.81 -0.73
N TRP A 112 -13.84 10.94 -0.40
CA TRP A 112 -13.42 11.26 0.98
C TRP A 112 -14.62 11.41 1.93
N GLN A 113 -15.68 12.10 1.49
CA GLN A 113 -16.92 12.21 2.26
C GLN A 113 -17.53 10.83 2.54
N ALA A 114 -17.53 9.93 1.55
CA ALA A 114 -17.99 8.55 1.72
C ALA A 114 -17.10 7.73 2.66
N SER A 115 -15.78 7.99 2.70
CA SER A 115 -14.87 7.32 3.62
C SER A 115 -15.15 7.71 5.08
N LEU A 116 -15.47 8.99 5.34
CA LEU A 116 -15.92 9.46 6.66
C LEU A 116 -17.26 8.83 7.06
N ASP A 117 -18.22 8.73 6.14
CA ASP A 117 -19.49 8.06 6.39
C ASP A 117 -19.30 6.57 6.74
N GLY A 118 -18.37 5.90 6.05
CA GLY A 118 -17.98 4.53 6.34
C GLY A 118 -17.36 4.37 7.73
N LEU A 119 -16.53 5.32 8.17
CA LEU A 119 -15.97 5.35 9.52
C LEU A 119 -17.06 5.57 10.59
N LEU A 120 -17.94 6.55 10.40
CA LEU A 120 -19.07 6.81 11.29
C LEU A 120 -19.98 5.57 11.45
N ALA A 121 -20.27 4.88 10.35
CA ALA A 121 -21.07 3.66 10.38
C ALA A 121 -20.41 2.53 11.17
N ARG A 122 -19.07 2.45 11.17
CA ARG A 122 -18.33 1.43 11.92
C ARG A 122 -18.28 1.73 13.41
N LEU A 123 -18.16 3.00 13.82
CA LEU A 123 -18.21 3.37 15.24
C LEU A 123 -19.60 3.15 15.87
N ASP A 124 -20.67 3.14 15.08
CA ASP A 124 -22.04 2.90 15.57
C ASP A 124 -22.29 1.41 15.89
N GLN A 125 -22.04 1.02 17.14
CA GLN A 125 -22.20 -0.36 17.62
C GLN A 125 -23.63 -0.92 17.50
N SER A 126 -24.66 -0.06 17.35
CA SER A 126 -26.05 -0.50 17.18
C SER A 126 -26.34 -1.07 15.79
N LYS A 127 -25.52 -0.71 14.79
CA LYS A 127 -25.69 -1.16 13.42
C LYS A 127 -25.00 -2.51 13.17
N PRO A 128 -25.60 -3.38 12.35
CA PRO A 128 -24.93 -4.59 11.91
C PRO A 128 -23.70 -4.21 11.09
N PHE A 129 -22.55 -4.76 11.47
CA PHE A 129 -21.31 -4.60 10.72
C PHE A 129 -20.94 -5.94 10.09
N LYS A 130 -20.67 -5.91 8.78
CA LYS A 130 -20.06 -7.04 8.07
C LYS A 130 -18.63 -6.62 7.74
N ALA A 131 -17.67 -7.29 8.36
CA ALA A 131 -16.27 -7.06 8.05
C ALA A 131 -16.04 -7.22 6.54
N PRO A 132 -15.27 -6.31 5.90
CA PRO A 132 -14.85 -6.53 4.53
C PRO A 132 -14.10 -7.86 4.47
N ALA A 133 -14.27 -8.59 3.36
CA ALA A 133 -13.40 -9.74 3.12
C ALA A 133 -11.97 -9.18 3.10
N LYS A 134 -11.09 -9.67 4.00
CA LYS A 134 -9.67 -9.30 3.95
C LYS A 134 -9.23 -9.42 2.50
N LYS A 135 -8.70 -8.36 1.89
CA LYS A 135 -7.95 -8.49 0.64
C LYS A 135 -6.99 -9.64 0.87
N ALA A 136 -7.03 -10.63 -0.01
CA ALA A 136 -6.06 -11.71 0.04
C ALA A 136 -4.69 -11.02 0.17
N LYS A 137 -3.94 -11.37 1.23
CA LYS A 137 -2.56 -10.89 1.39
C LYS A 137 -1.96 -10.93 -0.01
N GLN A 138 -1.50 -9.78 -0.50
CA GLN A 138 -0.78 -9.70 -1.76
C GLN A 138 0.19 -10.87 -1.73
N GLU A 139 -0.01 -11.84 -2.62
CA GLU A 139 0.56 -13.18 -2.49
C GLU A 139 2.06 -12.99 -2.22
N GLU A 140 2.50 -13.32 -1.00
CA GLU A 140 3.83 -12.95 -0.53
C GLU A 140 4.82 -13.46 -1.58
N LEU A 141 5.52 -12.53 -2.22
CA LEU A 141 6.48 -12.91 -3.26
C LEU A 141 7.46 -13.90 -2.61
N PRO A 142 7.86 -14.98 -3.32
CA PRO A 142 8.85 -15.89 -2.80
C PRO A 142 10.07 -15.13 -2.26
N GLU A 143 10.68 -15.59 -1.17
CA GLU A 143 11.87 -14.94 -0.58
C GLU A 143 13.00 -14.76 -1.60
N ASP A 144 13.05 -15.63 -2.61
CA ASP A 144 14.02 -15.63 -3.68
C ASP A 144 13.49 -14.98 -4.97
N PHE A 145 12.43 -14.19 -4.92
CA PHE A 145 11.88 -13.46 -6.07
C PHE A 145 12.86 -12.37 -6.53
N ILE A 146 13.19 -12.38 -7.82
CA ILE A 146 14.12 -11.41 -8.43
C ILE A 146 13.48 -10.57 -9.55
N GLY A 147 12.27 -10.93 -10.03
CA GLY A 147 11.55 -10.14 -11.01
C GLY A 147 10.54 -10.93 -11.83
N TYR A 148 10.14 -10.37 -12.96
CA TYR A 148 9.24 -11.03 -13.92
C TYR A 148 9.98 -11.32 -15.22
N CYS A 149 9.71 -12.49 -15.79
CA CYS A 149 10.29 -12.90 -17.06
C CYS A 149 9.66 -12.06 -18.17
N TYR A 150 10.45 -11.33 -18.95
CA TYR A 150 9.90 -10.49 -20.03
C TYR A 150 9.24 -11.31 -21.16
N ILE A 151 9.52 -12.62 -21.25
CA ILE A 151 9.00 -13.51 -22.29
C ILE A 151 7.62 -14.06 -21.91
N CYS A 152 7.48 -14.62 -20.70
CA CYS A 152 6.25 -15.27 -20.26
C CYS A 152 5.45 -14.47 -19.22
N TYR A 153 6.02 -13.37 -18.72
CA TYR A 153 5.49 -12.54 -17.63
C TYR A 153 5.27 -13.30 -16.31
N GLY A 154 5.78 -14.52 -16.19
CA GLY A 154 5.78 -15.30 -14.96
C GLY A 154 6.81 -14.76 -13.96
N MET A 155 6.57 -15.06 -12.68
CA MET A 155 7.52 -14.76 -11.59
C MET A 155 8.83 -15.50 -11.82
N VAL A 156 9.93 -14.82 -11.53
CA VAL A 156 11.28 -15.33 -11.66
C VAL A 156 11.93 -15.28 -10.29
N THR A 157 12.58 -16.38 -9.96
CA THR A 157 13.28 -16.58 -8.70
C THR A 157 14.77 -16.82 -8.93
N GLU A 158 15.58 -16.76 -7.87
CA GLU A 158 17.01 -17.12 -7.96
C GLU A 158 17.25 -18.54 -8.49
N ARG A 159 16.26 -19.44 -8.35
CA ARG A 159 16.35 -20.84 -8.80
C ARG A 159 16.19 -21.02 -10.31
N ASP A 160 15.44 -20.14 -10.97
CA ASP A 160 15.00 -20.34 -12.36
C ASP A 160 15.25 -19.13 -13.28
N GLY A 161 15.66 -18.00 -12.71
CA GLY A 161 16.06 -16.79 -13.41
C GLY A 161 17.51 -16.75 -13.83
N LEU A 162 17.76 -16.10 -14.96
CA LEU A 162 19.09 -15.74 -15.42
C LEU A 162 19.21 -14.23 -15.44
N LEU A 163 20.25 -13.69 -14.78
CA LEU A 163 20.60 -12.29 -14.97
C LEU A 163 21.13 -12.09 -16.39
N PHE A 164 20.39 -11.32 -17.18
CA PHE A 164 20.79 -10.91 -18.51
C PHE A 164 21.10 -9.42 -18.48
N GLU A 165 22.36 -9.07 -18.69
CA GLU A 165 22.83 -7.69 -18.81
C GLU A 165 23.30 -7.42 -20.24
N TYR A 166 22.92 -6.26 -20.76
CA TYR A 166 23.34 -5.74 -22.06
C TYR A 166 23.66 -4.26 -21.95
N ASP A 167 24.89 -3.90 -22.33
CA ASP A 167 25.30 -2.52 -22.50
C ASP A 167 25.16 -2.13 -23.97
N ASP A 168 24.34 -1.12 -24.22
CA ASP A 168 24.17 -0.47 -25.52
C ASP A 168 25.43 0.33 -25.86
N PRO A 169 25.97 0.21 -27.09
CA PRO A 169 27.05 1.07 -27.59
C PRO A 169 26.83 2.58 -27.41
N GLU A 170 25.58 3.06 -27.35
CA GLU A 170 25.25 4.47 -27.11
C GLU A 170 25.25 4.88 -25.62
N GLY A 171 25.56 3.94 -24.70
CA GLY A 171 25.76 4.18 -23.28
C GLY A 171 24.58 3.85 -22.37
N GLY A 172 23.54 3.18 -22.89
CA GLY A 172 22.47 2.59 -22.08
C GLY A 172 22.87 1.22 -21.52
N SER A 173 22.29 0.82 -20.40
CA SER A 173 22.37 -0.56 -19.91
C SER A 173 20.99 -1.12 -19.65
N LEU A 174 20.82 -2.41 -19.94
CA LEU A 174 19.58 -3.15 -19.79
C LEU A 174 19.86 -4.41 -18.97
N SER A 175 19.17 -4.55 -17.84
CA SER A 175 19.20 -5.75 -17.01
C SER A 175 17.80 -6.37 -16.98
N ASN A 176 17.70 -7.65 -17.32
CA ASN A 176 16.45 -8.42 -17.30
C ASN A 176 16.67 -9.80 -16.67
N TYR A 177 15.60 -10.40 -16.16
CA TYR A 177 15.61 -11.73 -15.56
C TYR A 177 14.70 -12.71 -16.32
N PRO A 178 15.06 -13.18 -17.53
CA PRO A 178 14.30 -14.24 -18.19
C PRO A 178 14.50 -15.61 -17.51
N HIS A 179 13.48 -16.45 -17.59
CA HIS A 179 13.64 -17.88 -17.31
C HIS A 179 14.54 -18.53 -18.37
N ARG A 180 15.47 -19.39 -17.94
CA ARG A 180 16.30 -20.19 -18.85
C ARG A 180 15.47 -20.95 -19.88
N LYS A 181 14.40 -21.60 -19.41
CA LYS A 181 13.49 -22.34 -20.29
C LYS A 181 12.83 -21.46 -21.35
N CYS A 182 12.38 -20.27 -20.97
CA CYS A 182 11.76 -19.35 -21.92
C CYS A 182 12.74 -18.87 -22.99
N ILE A 183 14.03 -18.75 -22.65
CA ILE A 183 15.08 -18.51 -23.64
C ILE A 183 15.22 -19.71 -24.57
N GLU A 184 15.34 -20.92 -24.03
CA GLU A 184 15.49 -22.15 -24.82
C GLU A 184 14.33 -22.37 -25.79
N ASP A 185 13.10 -22.03 -25.37
CA ASP A 185 11.90 -22.13 -26.20
C ASP A 185 11.87 -21.10 -27.36
N GLN A 186 12.65 -20.01 -27.28
CA GLN A 186 12.75 -18.97 -28.31
C GLN A 186 13.90 -19.23 -29.31
N ILE A 187 14.85 -20.11 -28.97
CA ILE A 187 16.02 -20.38 -29.80
C ILE A 187 15.64 -21.26 -30.98
N THR A 188 15.84 -20.76 -32.19
CA THR A 188 15.51 -21.46 -33.44
C THR A 188 16.74 -21.91 -34.23
N GLU A 189 17.93 -21.38 -33.94
CA GLU A 189 19.18 -21.73 -34.63
C GLU A 189 19.98 -22.77 -33.85
N PRO A 190 20.65 -23.74 -34.49
CA PRO A 190 21.43 -24.77 -33.82
C PRO A 190 22.75 -24.26 -33.23
N GLY A 191 23.10 -24.68 -32.00
CA GLY A 191 24.41 -24.44 -31.41
C GLY A 191 24.47 -24.69 -29.90
N PRO A 192 25.64 -24.55 -29.26
CA PRO A 192 25.71 -24.44 -27.81
C PRO A 192 25.13 -23.09 -27.38
N TYR A 193 24.04 -23.13 -26.61
CA TYR A 193 23.34 -21.92 -26.15
C TYR A 193 23.86 -21.39 -24.82
N TRP A 194 24.61 -22.23 -24.10
CA TRP A 194 25.06 -21.99 -22.74
C TRP A 194 26.56 -22.27 -22.64
N ASN A 195 27.27 -21.43 -21.91
CA ASN A 195 28.64 -21.66 -21.48
C ASN A 195 28.67 -22.69 -20.33
N ASP A 196 29.85 -23.22 -20.02
CA ASP A 196 30.03 -24.19 -18.92
C ASP A 196 29.63 -23.63 -17.54
N ASP A 197 29.68 -22.30 -17.37
CA ASP A 197 29.26 -21.58 -16.18
C ASP A 197 27.73 -21.32 -16.13
N GLY A 198 26.99 -21.76 -17.13
CA GLY A 198 25.54 -21.57 -17.24
C GLY A 198 25.10 -20.22 -17.82
N SER A 199 26.03 -19.31 -18.13
CA SER A 199 25.72 -18.03 -18.78
C SER A 199 25.38 -18.22 -20.27
N PRO A 200 24.54 -17.34 -20.85
CA PRO A 200 24.20 -17.42 -22.27
C PRO A 200 25.42 -17.12 -23.15
N THR A 201 25.62 -17.95 -24.19
CA THR A 201 26.67 -17.72 -25.20
C THR A 201 26.40 -16.43 -25.97
N PRO A 202 27.42 -15.84 -26.65
CA PRO A 202 27.21 -14.66 -27.48
C PRO A 202 26.10 -14.82 -28.54
N VAL A 203 25.93 -16.03 -29.08
CA VAL A 203 24.86 -16.37 -30.04
C VAL A 203 23.49 -16.25 -29.38
N THR A 204 23.31 -16.86 -28.21
CA THR A 204 22.07 -16.77 -27.41
C THR A 204 21.76 -15.33 -27.02
N ARG A 205 22.77 -14.57 -26.56
CA ARG A 205 22.62 -13.14 -26.25
C ARG A 205 22.14 -12.35 -27.46
N LYS A 206 22.69 -12.66 -28.64
CA LYS A 206 22.30 -11.99 -29.89
C LYS A 206 20.84 -12.23 -30.27
N GLN A 207 20.37 -13.47 -30.12
CA GLN A 207 18.98 -13.82 -30.41
C GLN A 207 18.02 -13.18 -29.41
N LEU A 208 18.40 -13.09 -28.13
CA LEU A 208 17.58 -12.45 -27.11
C LEU A 208 17.34 -10.97 -27.38
N MET A 209 18.37 -10.21 -27.79
CA MET A 209 18.15 -8.78 -28.08
C MET A 209 17.34 -8.55 -29.34
N ARG A 210 17.44 -9.43 -30.34
CA ARG A 210 16.50 -9.43 -31.46
C ARG A 210 15.06 -9.62 -30.99
N GLY A 211 14.84 -10.54 -30.04
CA GLY A 211 13.53 -10.76 -29.42
C GLY A 211 13.00 -9.53 -28.67
N LEU A 212 13.90 -8.71 -28.13
CA LEU A 212 13.57 -7.42 -27.49
C LEU A 212 13.46 -6.24 -28.48
N GLY A 213 13.64 -6.47 -29.78
CA GLY A 213 13.53 -5.43 -30.82
C GLY A 213 14.81 -4.62 -31.07
N TYR A 214 15.96 -5.05 -30.55
CA TYR A 214 17.26 -4.44 -30.85
C TYR A 214 17.90 -5.09 -32.09
N GLU A 215 18.39 -4.26 -33.00
CA GLU A 215 19.21 -4.70 -34.13
C GLU A 215 20.69 -4.75 -33.72
N ILE A 216 21.22 -5.96 -33.56
CA ILE A 216 22.64 -6.26 -33.26
C ILE A 216 23.25 -7.25 -34.25
#